data_AF-J0WY73-F1
#
_entry.id   AF-J0WY73-F1
#
_cell.length_a   1.000
_cell.length_b   1.000
_cell.length_c   1.000
_cell.angle_alpha   90.00
_cell.angle_beta   90.00
_cell.angle_gamma   90.00
#
_symmetry.space_group_name_H-M   'P 1'
#
loop_
_entity.id
_entity.type
_entity.pdbx_description
1 polymer ?
#
loop_
_entity_poly.entity_id
_entity_poly.type
_entity_poly.pdbx_seq_one_letter_code
_entity_poly.pdbx_strand_id
1 'polypeptide(L)'
;ARRLFPGGARGTDFARVCADAGLRVVRGGAERAAGRLFFAEYLPKKRLVVVNTPSLRMWADHHGVDLGTAVDMALCHEYFHHLEWTRLGLTSLALDVPLLRVGPIRVGRVRFRSLSEIGAYGFTHECFHPSSEGVPQ
;
A
#
# COMPACT_ATOMS: atom_id res chain seq x y z
N ALA A 1 -2.35 -16.29 -1.50
CA ALA A 1 -1.47 -15.74 -0.43
C ALA A 1 0.02 -16.01 -0.66
N ARG A 2 0.51 -17.27 -0.77
CA ARG A 2 1.96 -17.61 -0.89
C ARG A 2 2.76 -16.90 -2.02
N ARG A 3 2.11 -16.42 -3.10
CA ARG A 3 2.76 -15.67 -4.19
C ARG A 3 2.95 -14.17 -3.92
N LEU A 4 2.24 -13.62 -2.93
CA LEU A 4 2.26 -12.17 -2.64
C LEU A 4 3.37 -11.78 -1.67
N PHE A 5 3.87 -12.72 -0.87
CA PHE A 5 4.95 -12.47 0.08
C PHE A 5 6.20 -13.25 -0.34
N PRO A 6 7.34 -12.58 -0.58
CA PRO A 6 8.63 -13.26 -0.74
C PRO A 6 8.88 -14.13 0.49
N GLY A 7 9.21 -15.41 0.30
CA GLY A 7 9.49 -16.33 1.41
C GLY A 7 8.29 -16.77 2.26
N GLY A 8 7.05 -16.41 1.90
CA GLY A 8 5.84 -16.90 2.57
C GLY A 8 5.54 -16.28 3.95
N ALA A 9 6.23 -15.21 4.34
CA ALA A 9 5.94 -14.47 5.58
C ALA A 9 4.55 -13.82 5.50
N ARG A 10 3.70 -14.03 6.52
CA ARG A 10 2.53 -13.18 6.81
C ARG A 10 2.85 -12.39 8.08
N GLY A 11 2.54 -11.10 8.13
CA GLY A 11 2.64 -10.29 9.36
C GLY A 11 3.82 -9.30 9.41
N THR A 12 4.26 -9.03 10.65
CA THR A 12 4.98 -7.84 11.15
C THR A 12 6.48 -7.75 10.80
N ASP A 13 6.86 -7.99 9.53
CA ASP A 13 8.22 -7.67 9.05
C ASP A 13 8.14 -7.18 7.60
N PHE A 14 7.39 -6.10 7.39
CA PHE A 14 7.24 -5.53 6.05
C PHE A 14 8.51 -4.82 5.58
N ALA A 15 9.40 -4.44 6.50
CA ALA A 15 10.76 -4.03 6.17
C ALA A 15 11.50 -5.11 5.36
N ARG A 16 11.50 -6.36 5.84
CA ARG A 16 12.11 -7.48 5.10
C ARG A 16 11.35 -7.82 3.83
N VAL A 17 10.01 -7.86 3.87
CA VAL A 17 9.19 -8.12 2.66
C VAL A 17 9.50 -7.11 1.56
N CYS A 18 9.66 -5.83 1.91
CA CYS A 18 10.06 -4.79 0.97
C CYS A 18 11.46 -5.06 0.42
N ALA A 19 12.43 -5.35 1.28
CA ALA A 19 13.80 -5.64 0.86
C ALA A 19 13.88 -6.84 -0.11
N ASP A 20 13.20 -7.94 0.22
CA ASP A 20 13.16 -9.16 -0.59
C ASP A 20 12.43 -8.94 -1.93
N ALA A 21 11.51 -7.97 -1.99
CA ALA A 21 10.87 -7.52 -3.24
C ALA A 21 11.72 -6.53 -4.05
N GLY A 22 12.91 -6.15 -3.56
CA GLY A 22 13.79 -5.19 -4.19
C GLY A 22 13.34 -3.73 -4.04
N LEU A 23 12.55 -3.43 -3.00
CA LEU A 23 12.20 -2.07 -2.61
C LEU A 23 13.27 -1.49 -1.68
N ARG A 24 13.70 -0.27 -1.98
CA ARG A 24 14.50 0.52 -1.04
C ARG A 24 13.57 1.26 -0.09
N VAL A 25 13.79 1.14 1.21
CA VAL A 25 13.07 1.92 2.23
C VAL A 25 14.00 3.01 2.77
N VAL A 26 13.56 4.26 2.72
CA VAL A 26 14.29 5.40 3.32
C VAL A 26 13.41 6.04 4.38
N ARG A 27 13.97 6.18 5.58
CA ARG A 27 13.34 6.91 6.70
C ARG A 27 13.79 8.37 6.63
N GLY A 28 12.84 9.29 6.57
CA GLY A 28 13.10 10.73 6.47
C GLY A 28 12.48 11.50 7.63
N GLY A 29 13.14 12.60 8.00
CA GLY A 29 12.54 13.71 8.74
C GLY A 29 11.91 14.70 7.74
N ALA A 30 10.80 15.32 8.13
CA ALA A 30 9.91 16.05 7.24
C ALA A 30 10.59 17.20 6.45
N GLU A 31 10.97 16.94 5.21
CA GLU A 31 11.01 17.96 4.16
C GLU A 31 10.08 17.56 3.02
N ARG A 32 8.78 17.73 3.29
CA ARG A 32 7.82 18.42 2.42
C ARG A 32 6.52 18.61 3.18
N ALA A 33 6.51 19.63 4.04
CA ALA A 33 5.29 20.36 4.40
C ALA A 33 4.82 21.16 3.16
N ALA A 34 4.38 20.45 2.12
CA ALA A 34 3.77 20.97 0.90
C ALA A 34 2.96 19.87 0.16
N GLY A 35 2.29 19.01 0.93
CA GLY A 35 1.04 18.38 0.51
C GLY A 35 1.07 16.95 -0.05
N ARG A 36 1.51 15.94 0.74
CA ARG A 36 0.80 14.64 0.91
C ARG A 36 1.57 13.46 1.54
N LEU A 37 2.79 13.60 2.06
CA LEU A 37 3.41 12.48 2.79
C LEU A 37 2.93 12.42 4.25
N PHE A 38 1.73 11.88 4.47
CA PHE A 38 1.20 11.73 5.84
C PHE A 38 1.95 10.65 6.62
N PHE A 39 2.24 9.48 6.03
CA PHE A 39 2.90 8.37 6.73
C PHE A 39 4.02 7.71 5.91
N ALA A 40 3.72 7.25 4.70
CA ALA A 40 4.69 6.74 3.74
C ALA A 40 4.21 7.01 2.31
N GLU A 41 5.11 6.86 1.33
CA GLU A 41 4.79 6.97 -0.10
C GLU A 41 5.72 6.07 -0.91
N TYR A 42 5.12 5.23 -1.74
CA TYR A 42 5.77 4.45 -2.76
C TYR A 42 5.98 5.28 -4.03
N LEU A 43 7.22 5.27 -4.52
CA LEU A 43 7.66 5.90 -5.75
C LEU A 43 7.99 4.82 -6.79
N PRO A 44 7.05 4.44 -7.70
CA PRO A 44 7.16 3.22 -8.50
C PRO A 44 8.38 3.18 -9.42
N LYS A 45 8.68 4.29 -10.08
CA LYS A 45 9.84 4.41 -11.00
C LYS A 45 11.18 4.23 -10.29
N LYS A 46 11.24 4.49 -8.98
CA LYS A 46 12.46 4.40 -8.17
C LYS A 46 12.52 3.13 -7.32
N ARG A 47 11.44 2.32 -7.30
CA ARG A 47 11.26 1.19 -6.36
C ARG A 47 11.61 1.59 -4.92
N LEU A 48 11.12 2.76 -4.52
CA LEU A 48 11.51 3.44 -3.29
C LEU A 48 10.27 3.71 -2.46
N VAL A 49 10.32 3.38 -1.17
CA VAL A 49 9.35 3.83 -0.18
C VAL A 49 10.01 4.87 0.71
N VAL A 50 9.39 6.05 0.81
CA VAL A 50 9.81 7.10 1.72
C VAL A 50 8.89 7.07 2.93
N VAL A 51 9.46 6.93 4.12
CA VAL A 51 8.72 6.83 5.39
C VAL A 51 8.88 8.12 6.19
N ASN A 52 7.76 8.74 6.56
CA ASN A 52 7.69 9.89 7.46
C ASN A 52 7.61 9.39 8.90
N THR A 53 8.78 9.11 9.50
CA THR A 53 8.87 8.59 10.87
C THR A 53 8.28 9.53 11.93
N PRO A 54 8.43 10.87 11.85
CA PRO A 54 7.76 11.78 12.79
C PRO A 54 6.24 11.63 12.82
N SER A 55 5.58 11.63 11.65
CA SER A 55 4.11 11.50 11.61
C SER A 55 3.64 10.12 12.03
N LEU A 56 4.38 9.06 11.70
CA LEU A 56 4.09 7.72 12.20
C LEU A 56 4.25 7.60 13.71
N ARG A 57 5.22 8.29 14.31
CA ARG A 57 5.37 8.34 15.77
C ARG A 57 4.15 9.01 16.42
N MET A 58 3.72 10.16 15.90
CA MET A 58 2.52 10.84 16.41
C MET A 58 1.27 9.94 16.32
N TRP A 59 1.12 9.23 15.20
CA TRP A 59 0.02 8.28 15.02
C TRP A 59 0.12 7.10 15.98
N ALA A 60 1.32 6.52 16.13
CA ALA A 60 1.59 5.42 17.04
C ALA A 60 1.26 5.78 18.49
N ASP A 61 1.72 6.96 18.94
CA ASP A 61 1.45 7.48 20.29
C ASP A 61 -0.06 7.71 20.52
N HIS A 62 -0.78 8.24 19.52
CA HIS A 62 -2.22 8.46 19.61
C HIS A 62 -3.03 7.16 19.73
N HIS A 63 -2.62 6.12 18.99
CA HIS A 63 -3.31 4.83 18.94
C HIS A 63 -2.77 3.80 19.95
N GLY A 64 -1.76 4.14 20.74
CA GLY A 64 -1.18 3.25 21.74
C GLY A 64 -0.47 2.03 21.15
N VAL A 65 0.08 2.15 19.93
CA VAL A 65 0.81 1.08 19.25
C VAL A 65 2.30 1.40 19.20
N ASP A 66 3.16 0.39 19.08
CA ASP A 66 4.60 0.63 18.95
C ASP A 66 4.94 1.20 17.56
N LEU A 67 6.00 2.02 17.50
CA LEU A 67 6.44 2.64 16.24
C LEU A 67 6.86 1.60 15.19
N GLY A 68 7.39 0.44 15.61
CA GLY A 68 7.77 -0.63 14.69
C GLY A 68 6.55 -1.14 13.93
N THR A 69 5.49 -1.49 14.64
CA THR A 69 4.20 -1.88 14.09
C THR A 69 3.62 -0.80 13.20
N ALA A 70 3.63 0.48 13.62
CA ALA A 70 3.14 1.58 12.78
C ALA A 70 3.92 1.70 11.46
N VAL A 71 5.26 1.53 11.51
CA VAL A 71 6.11 1.51 10.31
C VAL A 71 5.78 0.30 9.44
N ASP A 72 5.62 -0.89 10.01
CA ASP A 72 5.30 -2.09 9.22
C ASP A 72 3.91 -2.01 8.59
N MET A 73 2.92 -1.41 9.25
CA MET A 73 1.60 -1.13 8.67
C MET A 73 1.72 -0.18 7.47
N ALA A 74 2.51 0.90 7.61
CA ALA A 74 2.74 1.82 6.50
C ALA A 74 3.50 1.14 5.34
N LEU A 75 4.50 0.31 5.63
CA LEU A 75 5.22 -0.45 4.61
C LEU A 75 4.33 -1.49 3.94
N CYS A 76 3.40 -2.12 4.67
CA CYS A 76 2.40 -3.01 4.12
C CYS A 76 1.50 -2.32 3.10
N HIS A 77 1.02 -1.13 3.44
CA HIS A 77 0.24 -0.28 2.55
C HIS A 77 1.00 0.04 1.26
N GLU A 78 2.24 0.51 1.39
CA GLU A 78 3.07 0.83 0.22
C GLU A 78 3.51 -0.41 -0.57
N TYR A 79 3.66 -1.54 0.09
CA TYR A 79 3.93 -2.82 -0.56
C TYR A 79 2.77 -3.26 -1.46
N PHE A 80 1.52 -3.02 -1.05
CA PHE A 80 0.37 -3.25 -1.92
C PHE A 80 0.45 -2.40 -3.19
N HIS A 81 0.80 -1.13 -3.10
CA HIS A 81 0.98 -0.28 -4.29
C HIS A 81 2.13 -0.77 -5.18
N HIS A 82 3.18 -1.34 -4.61
CA HIS A 82 4.20 -2.05 -5.37
C HIS A 82 3.63 -3.25 -6.12
N LEU A 83 2.77 -4.05 -5.48
CA LEU A 83 2.10 -5.19 -6.12
C LEU A 83 1.15 -4.75 -7.24
N GLU A 84 0.39 -3.66 -7.07
CA GLU A 84 -0.43 -3.08 -8.13
C GLU A 84 0.40 -2.70 -9.35
N TRP A 85 1.56 -2.07 -9.12
CA TRP A 85 2.45 -1.64 -10.19
C TRP A 85 3.13 -2.80 -10.93
N THR A 86 3.41 -3.91 -10.25
CA THR A 86 4.30 -4.96 -10.77
C THR A 86 3.63 -6.30 -11.09
N ARG A 87 2.53 -6.65 -10.41
CA ARG A 87 1.96 -8.01 -10.47
C ARG A 87 0.45 -8.05 -10.64
N LEU A 88 -0.29 -7.19 -9.92
CA LEU A 88 -1.76 -7.26 -9.86
C LEU A 88 -2.42 -6.45 -10.98
N GLY A 89 -1.73 -5.41 -11.49
CA GLY A 89 -2.36 -4.36 -12.27
C GLY A 89 -2.96 -3.28 -11.37
N LEU A 90 -3.24 -2.12 -11.96
CA LEU A 90 -3.71 -0.95 -11.20
C LEU A 90 -5.17 -1.12 -10.80
N THR A 91 -5.47 -1.28 -9.50
CA THR A 91 -6.85 -1.36 -8.98
C THR A 91 -7.64 -0.09 -9.28
N SER A 92 -6.95 1.05 -9.43
CA SER A 92 -7.57 2.31 -9.90
C SER A 92 -8.23 2.21 -11.28
N LEU A 93 -7.94 1.16 -12.06
CA LEU A 93 -8.54 0.86 -13.37
C LEU A 93 -9.47 -0.36 -13.33
N ALA A 94 -9.76 -0.92 -12.14
CA ALA A 94 -10.56 -2.14 -12.02
C ALA A 94 -12.01 -1.97 -12.53
N LEU A 95 -12.55 -0.76 -12.45
CA LEU A 95 -13.83 -0.43 -13.06
C LEU A 95 -13.61 -0.01 -14.52
N ASP A 96 -14.09 -0.81 -15.48
CA ASP A 96 -14.00 -0.51 -16.93
C ASP A 96 -15.07 0.51 -17.33
N VAL A 97 -14.91 1.75 -16.85
CA VAL A 97 -15.77 2.88 -17.19
C VAL A 97 -15.06 3.74 -18.24
N PRO A 98 -15.59 3.85 -19.47
CA PRO A 98 -15.00 4.72 -20.48
C PRO A 98 -15.15 6.18 -20.08
N LEU A 99 -14.14 7.01 -20.36
CA LEU A 99 -14.20 8.45 -20.07
C LEU A 99 -15.24 9.15 -20.95
N LEU A 100 -15.32 8.76 -22.21
CA LEU A 100 -16.32 9.23 -23.17
C LEU A 100 -16.88 8.05 -23.96
N ARG A 101 -18.20 8.08 -24.20
CA ARG A 101 -18.89 7.12 -25.07
C ARG A 101 -19.77 7.85 -26.08
N VAL A 102 -19.51 7.65 -27.36
CA VAL A 102 -20.36 8.15 -28.46
C VAL A 102 -20.73 6.96 -29.34
N GLY A 103 -21.97 6.49 -29.24
CA GLY A 103 -22.42 5.26 -29.90
C GLY A 103 -21.58 4.03 -29.49
N PRO A 104 -21.04 3.24 -30.45
CA PRO A 104 -20.17 2.10 -30.15
C PRO A 104 -18.73 2.50 -29.77
N ILE A 105 -18.33 3.76 -29.97
CA ILE A 105 -16.96 4.24 -29.73
C ILE A 105 -16.77 4.54 -28.25
N ARG A 106 -15.71 3.97 -27.66
CA ARG A 106 -15.29 4.18 -26.26
C ARG A 106 -13.90 4.82 -26.24
N VAL A 107 -13.76 5.96 -25.59
CA VAL A 107 -12.49 6.70 -25.51
C VAL A 107 -12.07 6.85 -24.04
N GLY A 108 -10.80 6.52 -23.77
CA GLY A 108 -10.20 6.63 -22.45
C GLY A 108 -10.81 5.72 -21.39
N ARG A 109 -10.24 5.74 -20.19
CA ARG A 109 -10.76 5.04 -19.01
C ARG A 109 -10.71 5.98 -17.81
N VAL A 110 -11.75 5.95 -17.00
CA VAL A 110 -11.77 6.67 -15.72
C VAL A 110 -10.87 5.94 -14.74
N ARG A 111 -10.06 6.70 -13.99
CA ARG A 111 -9.20 6.18 -12.93
C ARG A 111 -9.76 6.58 -11.57
N PHE A 112 -10.13 5.60 -10.77
CA PHE A 112 -10.61 5.82 -9.42
C PHE A 112 -9.47 5.57 -8.44
N ARG A 113 -8.69 6.62 -8.12
CA ARG A 113 -7.56 6.50 -7.18
C ARG A 113 -8.00 5.92 -5.84
N SER A 114 -9.21 6.24 -5.38
CA SER A 114 -9.80 5.70 -4.16
C SER A 114 -9.81 4.18 -4.10
N LEU A 115 -10.01 3.47 -5.22
CA LEU A 115 -10.00 1.99 -5.22
C LEU A 115 -8.62 1.42 -4.88
N SER A 116 -7.56 2.09 -5.32
CA SER A 116 -6.18 1.71 -4.99
C SER A 116 -5.90 1.93 -3.50
N GLU A 117 -6.32 3.08 -2.95
CA GLU A 117 -6.14 3.39 -1.51
C GLU A 117 -7.00 2.47 -0.61
N ILE A 118 -8.25 2.18 -1.00
CA ILE A 118 -9.13 1.23 -0.29
C ILE A 118 -8.54 -0.18 -0.32
N GLY A 119 -8.01 -0.60 -1.48
CA GLY A 119 -7.33 -1.88 -1.63
C GLY A 119 -6.10 -2.00 -0.73
N ALA A 120 -5.28 -0.95 -0.67
CA ALA A 120 -4.10 -0.90 0.19
C ALA A 120 -4.47 -0.94 1.69
N TYR A 121 -5.51 -0.20 2.08
CA TYR A 121 -6.02 -0.22 3.44
C TYR A 121 -6.58 -1.59 3.83
N GLY A 122 -7.42 -2.20 2.97
CA GLY A 122 -7.96 -3.54 3.21
C GLY A 122 -6.89 -4.63 3.25
N PHE A 123 -5.87 -4.54 2.37
CA PHE A 123 -4.73 -5.45 2.40
C PHE A 123 -3.94 -5.32 3.71
N THR A 124 -3.70 -4.09 4.17
CA THR A 124 -3.03 -3.83 5.45
C THR A 124 -3.86 -4.35 6.62
N HIS A 125 -5.18 -4.12 6.61
CA HIS A 125 -6.07 -4.64 7.63
C HIS A 125 -5.98 -6.16 7.76
N GLU A 126 -6.09 -6.91 6.66
CA GLU A 126 -5.99 -8.39 6.67
C GLU A 126 -4.60 -8.91 7.08
N CYS A 127 -3.53 -8.13 6.89
CA CYS A 127 -2.18 -8.54 7.29
C CYS A 127 -1.94 -8.41 8.79
N PHE A 128 -2.58 -7.45 9.46
CA PHE A 128 -2.36 -7.13 10.88
C PHE A 128 -3.53 -7.54 11.79
N HIS A 129 -4.73 -7.70 11.22
CA HIS A 129 -5.93 -8.19 11.88
C HIS A 129 -6.48 -9.34 11.03
N PRO A 130 -5.72 -10.44 10.87
CA PRO A 130 -6.17 -11.54 10.04
C PRO A 130 -7.50 -12.02 10.60
N SER A 131 -8.52 -12.03 9.73
CA SER A 131 -9.80 -12.64 10.02
C SER A 131 -9.54 -14.03 10.63
N SER A 132 -9.83 -14.21 11.92
CA SER A 132 -10.02 -15.55 12.48
C SER A 132 -11.16 -16.16 11.68
N GLU A 133 -10.99 -17.38 11.18
CA GLU A 133 -11.90 -18.12 10.27
C GLU A 133 -11.60 -17.87 8.77
N GLY A 134 -11.18 -18.84 7.96
CA GLY A 134 -11.46 -20.26 8.10
C GLY A 134 -12.97 -20.48 8.09
N VAL A 135 -13.70 -19.90 7.13
CA VAL A 135 -15.11 -20.21 6.90
C VAL A 135 -15.22 -21.74 6.75
N PRO A 136 -15.86 -22.47 7.68
CA PRO A 136 -16.27 -23.83 7.42
C PRO A 136 -17.36 -23.75 6.32
N GLN A 137 -17.23 -24.59 5.29
CA GLN A 137 -18.34 -24.83 4.37
C GLN A 137 -19.50 -25.52 5.09
#